data_AF-A0AAE3TEX6-F1
#
_entry.id   AF-A0AAE3TEX6-F1
#
_cell.length_a   1.000
_cell.length_b   1.000
_cell.length_c   1.000
_cell.angle_alpha   90.00
_cell.angle_beta   90.00
_cell.angle_gamma   90.00
#
_symmetry.space_group_name_H-M   'P 1'
#
loop_
_entity.id
_entity.type
_entity.pdbx_description
1 polymer ?
#
loop_
_entity_poly.entity_id
_entity_poly.type
_entity_poly.pdbx_seq_one_letter_code
_entity_poly.pdbx_strand_id
1 'polypeptide(L)'
;MIKKRLVATDEKGFIIYGKNKFLEKLTLEFYYIFKEEESWGFNPNLHLHTLGVRGILNWKEWELRGEIATQNGRYSGTKDVSGLGGYVYLNRLCLSFRR
;
A
#
# COMPACT_ATOMS: atom_id res chain seq x y z
N MET A 1 -37.78 4.99 -3.26
CA MET A 1 -36.70 4.06 -2.82
C MET A 1 -35.39 4.54 -3.44
N ILE A 2 -34.52 5.21 -2.69
CA ILE A 2 -33.20 5.63 -3.19
C ILE A 2 -32.27 4.41 -3.08
N LYS A 3 -31.91 3.81 -4.22
CA LYS A 3 -30.90 2.75 -4.29
C LYS A 3 -29.57 3.34 -3.80
N LYS A 4 -29.04 2.87 -2.66
CA LYS A 4 -27.68 3.15 -2.22
C LYS A 4 -26.72 2.53 -3.25
N ARG A 5 -26.12 3.36 -4.10
CA ARG A 5 -25.05 2.97 -5.02
C ARG A 5 -23.75 2.93 -4.21
N LEU A 6 -23.13 1.76 -4.11
CA LEU A 6 -21.87 1.55 -3.37
C LEU A 6 -20.65 2.18 -4.06
N VAL A 7 -20.75 2.38 -5.38
CA VAL A 7 -19.68 2.90 -6.23
C VAL A 7 -20.20 4.13 -6.95
N ALA A 8 -19.73 5.30 -6.53
CA ALA A 8 -20.16 6.59 -7.05
C ALA A 8 -19.57 6.88 -8.45
N THR A 9 -18.31 6.50 -8.66
CA THR A 9 -17.47 6.82 -9.82
C THR A 9 -17.01 5.55 -10.53
N ASP A 10 -16.75 5.61 -11.83
CA ASP A 10 -16.02 4.53 -12.50
C ASP A 10 -14.54 4.64 -12.14
N GLU A 11 -13.95 3.54 -11.67
CA GLU A 11 -12.56 3.51 -11.21
C GLU A 11 -11.74 2.51 -12.04
N LYS A 12 -10.51 2.89 -12.36
CA LYS A 12 -9.53 2.04 -13.04
C LYS A 12 -8.25 2.04 -12.23
N GLY A 13 -7.54 0.93 -12.22
CA GLY A 13 -6.28 0.86 -11.52
C GLY A 13 -5.51 -0.39 -11.86
N PHE A 14 -4.22 -0.35 -11.58
CA PHE A 14 -3.36 -1.52 -11.67
C PHE A 14 -2.34 -1.50 -10.55
N ILE A 15 -1.86 -2.70 -10.21
CA ILE A 15 -0.87 -2.90 -9.16
C ILE A 15 0.29 -3.67 -9.75
N ILE A 16 1.49 -3.18 -9.51
CA ILE A 16 2.73 -3.93 -9.73
C ILE A 16 3.25 -4.31 -8.35
N TYR A 17 3.49 -5.59 -8.14
CA TYR A 17 3.97 -6.12 -6.87
C TYR A 17 5.15 -7.07 -7.12
N GLY A 18 6.21 -6.89 -6.34
CA GLY A 18 7.39 -7.75 -6.38
C GLY A 18 7.83 -8.11 -4.97
N LYS A 19 8.07 -9.40 -4.74
CA LYS A 19 8.58 -9.93 -3.47
C LYS A 19 9.83 -10.74 -3.72
N ASN A 20 10.92 -10.36 -3.06
CA ASN A 20 12.19 -11.07 -3.18
C ASN A 20 12.84 -11.28 -1.81
N LYS A 21 13.44 -12.46 -1.63
CA LYS A 21 14.37 -12.72 -0.53
C LYS A 21 15.76 -12.30 -0.98
N PHE A 22 16.23 -11.17 -0.48
CA PHE A 22 17.56 -10.63 -0.82
C PHE A 22 18.68 -11.31 -0.01
N LEU A 23 18.36 -11.73 1.21
CA LEU A 23 19.23 -12.53 2.08
C LEU A 23 18.38 -13.63 2.73
N GLU A 24 19.01 -14.66 3.31
CA GLU A 24 18.29 -15.71 4.05
C GLU A 24 17.33 -15.14 5.12
N LYS A 25 17.72 -14.00 5.69
CA LYS A 25 17.01 -13.32 6.78
C LYS A 25 16.21 -12.11 6.33
N LEU A 26 16.41 -11.60 5.10
CA LEU A 26 15.81 -10.36 4.63
C LEU A 26 14.90 -10.61 3.42
N THR A 27 13.62 -10.28 3.59
CA THR A 27 12.65 -10.22 2.50
C THR A 27 12.25 -8.78 2.28
N LEU A 28 12.29 -8.33 1.03
CA LEU A 28 11.77 -7.03 0.63
C LEU A 28 10.61 -7.23 -0.35
N GLU A 29 9.59 -6.41 -0.16
CA GLU A 29 8.39 -6.34 -0.98
C GLU A 29 8.26 -4.91 -1.49
N PHE A 30 8.28 -4.76 -2.81
CA PHE A 30 8.10 -3.48 -3.50
C PHE A 30 6.74 -3.50 -4.15
N TYR A 31 5.99 -2.41 -4.04
CA TYR A 31 4.73 -2.27 -4.74
C TYR A 31 4.53 -0.87 -5.30
N TYR A 32 3.80 -0.83 -6.40
CA TYR A 32 3.33 0.38 -7.02
C TYR A 32 1.86 0.21 -7.36
N ILE A 33 1.05 1.17 -6.96
CA ILE A 33 -0.39 1.20 -7.21
C ILE A 33 -0.68 2.45 -8.01
N PHE A 34 -1.30 2.26 -9.16
CA PHE A 34 -1.93 3.33 -9.92
C PHE A 34 -3.44 3.21 -9.76
N LYS A 35 -4.09 4.33 -9.43
CA LYS A 35 -5.54 4.42 -9.41
C LYS A 35 -5.97 5.69 -10.14
N GLU A 36 -7.03 5.56 -10.91
CA GLU A 36 -7.73 6.64 -11.58
C GLU A 36 -9.22 6.52 -11.25
N GLU A 37 -9.82 7.63 -10.82
CA GLU A 37 -11.25 7.74 -10.60
C GLU A 37 -11.82 8.77 -11.57
N GLU A 38 -12.82 8.36 -12.35
CA GLU A 38 -13.54 9.26 -13.26
C GLU A 38 -14.48 10.19 -12.48
N SER A 39 -14.70 11.38 -13.02
CA SER A 39 -15.48 12.44 -12.40
C SER A 39 -16.94 12.02 -12.27
N TRP A 40 -17.52 12.23 -11.10
CA TRP A 40 -18.95 11.99 -10.89
C TRP A 40 -19.57 13.11 -10.06
N GLY A 41 -20.59 13.76 -10.64
CA GLY A 41 -21.24 14.92 -10.04
C GLY A 41 -20.25 16.07 -9.83
N PHE A 42 -20.02 16.45 -8.57
CA PHE A 42 -19.09 17.51 -8.19
C PHE A 42 -17.66 17.03 -7.89
N ASN A 43 -17.39 15.70 -7.95
CA ASN A 43 -16.06 15.17 -7.69
C ASN A 43 -15.20 15.22 -8.96
N PRO A 44 -14.06 15.93 -8.96
CA PRO A 44 -13.14 15.97 -10.10
C PRO A 44 -12.41 14.64 -10.29
N ASN A 45 -11.95 14.36 -11.53
CA ASN A 45 -11.09 13.20 -11.82
C ASN A 45 -9.90 13.16 -10.87
N LEU A 46 -9.57 11.99 -10.34
CA LEU A 46 -8.45 11.80 -9.42
C LEU A 46 -7.47 10.79 -10.00
N HIS A 47 -6.20 11.17 -10.10
CA HIS A 47 -5.11 10.24 -10.39
C HIS A 47 -4.26 10.07 -9.12
N LEU A 48 -4.02 8.83 -8.72
CA LEU A 48 -3.20 8.46 -7.57
C LEU A 48 -2.08 7.51 -8.00
N HIS A 49 -0.90 7.79 -7.49
CA HIS A 49 0.30 6.99 -7.61
C HIS A 49 0.79 6.70 -6.19
N THR A 50 0.80 5.43 -5.81
CA THR A 50 1.33 5.00 -4.50
C THR A 50 2.52 4.12 -4.74
N LEU A 51 3.65 4.45 -4.12
CA LEU A 51 4.87 3.66 -4.13
C LEU A 51 5.15 3.23 -2.69
N GLY A 52 5.35 1.94 -2.47
CA GLY A 52 5.69 1.43 -1.14
C GLY A 52 6.74 0.34 -1.15
N VAL A 53 7.44 0.28 -0.02
CA VAL A 53 8.44 -0.73 0.30
C VAL A 53 8.15 -1.29 1.67
N ARG A 54 8.09 -2.61 1.74
CA ARG A 54 7.97 -3.36 2.99
C ARG A 54 9.16 -4.28 3.16
N GLY A 55 9.76 -4.26 4.33
CA GLY A 55 10.87 -5.12 4.72
C GLY A 55 10.51 -6.05 5.87
N ILE A 56 11.00 -7.28 5.80
CA ILE A 56 10.90 -8.29 6.86
C ILE A 56 12.31 -8.81 7.13
N LEU A 57 12.80 -8.59 8.35
CA LEU A 57 14.09 -9.08 8.81
C LEU A 57 13.89 -10.08 9.95
N ASN A 58 14.34 -11.32 9.74
CA ASN A 58 14.27 -12.39 10.73
C ASN A 58 15.62 -12.59 11.42
N TRP A 59 15.66 -12.52 12.75
CA TRP A 59 16.83 -12.90 13.55
C TRP A 59 16.43 -13.76 14.74
N LYS A 60 16.87 -15.03 14.77
CA LYS A 60 16.56 -15.97 15.86
C LYS A 60 15.04 -16.03 16.13
N GLU A 61 14.62 -15.69 17.35
CA GLU A 61 13.23 -15.62 17.82
C GLU A 61 12.54 -14.28 17.51
N TRP A 62 13.13 -13.42 16.69
CA TRP A 62 12.63 -12.07 16.45
C TRP A 62 12.43 -11.82 14.97
N GLU A 63 11.40 -11.03 14.68
CA GLU A 63 11.03 -10.60 13.35
C GLU A 63 10.73 -9.10 13.38
N LEU A 64 11.55 -8.31 12.68
CA LEU A 64 11.32 -6.89 12.47
C LEU A 64 10.60 -6.72 11.14
N ARG A 65 9.43 -6.07 11.18
CA ARG A 65 8.68 -5.69 9.98
C ARG A 65 8.54 -4.18 9.94
N GLY A 66 8.74 -3.62 8.75
CA GLY A 66 8.48 -2.22 8.52
C GLY A 66 7.97 -2.00 7.12
N GLU A 67 7.21 -0.93 6.96
CA GLU A 67 6.73 -0.46 5.67
C GLU A 67 6.82 1.06 5.62
N ILE A 68 7.18 1.58 4.46
CA ILE A 68 7.08 2.99 4.12
C ILE A 68 6.43 3.11 2.75
N ALA A 69 5.49 4.04 2.63
CA ALA A 69 4.77 4.30 1.40
C ALA A 69 4.55 5.80 1.22
N THR A 70 4.74 6.25 -0.01
CA THR A 70 4.36 7.60 -0.45
C THR A 70 3.21 7.48 -1.43
N GLN A 71 2.27 8.40 -1.33
CA GLN A 71 1.16 8.55 -2.26
C GLN A 71 1.19 9.97 -2.79
N ASN A 72 1.11 10.09 -4.11
CA ASN A 72 1.02 11.36 -4.81
C ASN A 72 -0.17 11.29 -5.75
N GLY A 73 -0.92 12.38 -5.83
CA GLY A 73 -2.05 12.42 -6.72
C GLY A 73 -2.49 13.82 -7.05
N ARG A 74 -3.37 13.90 -8.05
CA ARG A 74 -3.87 15.17 -8.55
C ARG A 74 -5.33 15.04 -8.91
N TYR A 75 -6.12 15.98 -8.40
CA TYR A 75 -7.48 16.18 -8.88
C TYR A 75 -7.45 17.08 -10.12
N SER A 76 -8.16 16.70 -11.18
CA SER A 76 -8.27 17.51 -12.40
C SER A 76 -8.88 18.87 -12.07
N GLY A 77 -8.11 19.94 -12.30
CA GLY A 77 -8.52 21.33 -12.07
C GLY A 77 -8.22 21.89 -10.67
N THR A 78 -7.62 21.12 -9.74
CA THR A 78 -7.32 21.63 -8.38
C THR A 78 -5.92 21.20 -7.87
N LYS A 79 -5.80 21.01 -6.55
CA LYS A 79 -4.55 20.86 -5.79
C LYS A 79 -3.96 19.45 -5.92
N ASP A 80 -2.64 19.41 -5.87
CA ASP A 80 -1.89 18.17 -5.68
C ASP A 80 -2.10 17.68 -4.25
N VAL A 81 -2.23 16.36 -4.11
CA VAL A 81 -2.38 15.67 -2.84
C VAL A 81 -1.17 14.77 -2.65
N SER A 82 -0.52 14.87 -1.50
CA SER A 82 0.58 13.99 -1.13
C SER A 82 0.38 13.44 0.27
N GLY A 83 0.82 12.21 0.48
CA GLY A 83 0.81 11.55 1.77
C GLY A 83 2.01 10.64 1.90
N LEU A 84 2.66 10.67 3.06
CA LEU A 84 3.69 9.73 3.44
C LEU A 84 3.21 8.97 4.67
N GLY A 85 3.25 7.65 4.61
CA GLY A 85 2.83 6.77 5.68
C GLY A 85 3.81 5.63 5.87
N GLY A 86 3.80 5.05 7.05
CA GLY A 86 4.62 3.90 7.35
C GLY A 86 4.40 3.37 8.75
N TYR A 87 4.90 2.18 8.99
CA TYR A 87 4.88 1.55 10.30
C TYR A 87 6.15 0.72 10.47
N VAL A 88 6.52 0.48 11.72
CA VAL A 88 7.56 -0.48 12.09
C VAL A 88 7.14 -1.17 13.37
N TYR A 89 7.29 -2.48 13.43
CA TYR A 89 7.02 -3.27 14.63
C TYR A 89 7.94 -4.48 14.73
N LEU A 90 8.10 -4.95 15.96
CA LEU A 90 8.94 -6.08 16.31
C LEU A 90 8.07 -7.20 16.88
N ASN A 91 8.14 -8.37 16.26
CA ASN A 91 7.47 -9.58 16.71
C ASN A 91 8.48 -10.53 17.36
N ARG A 92 8.06 -11.21 18.43
CA ARG A 92 8.79 -12.35 18.98
C ARG A 92 8.11 -13.64 18.52
N LEU A 93 8.83 -14.43 17.72
CA LEU A 93 8.41 -15.74 17.26
C LEU A 93 8.49 -16.73 18.43
N CYS A 94 7.34 -17.17 18.92
CA CYS A 94 7.28 -18.24 19.91
C CYS A 94 7.49 -19.57 19.17
N LEU A 95 8.72 -20.10 19.21
CA LEU A 95 9.03 -21.44 18.74
C LEU A 95 8.43 -22.45 19.73
N SER A 96 7.18 -22.84 19.51
CA SER A 96 6.59 -24.01 20.19
C SER A 96 7.28 -25.26 19.65
N PHE A 97 8.22 -25.80 20.42
CA PHE A 97 8.70 -27.17 20.26
C PHE A 97 7.54 -28.11 20.62
N ARG A 98 6.74 -28.54 19.63
CA ARG A 98 6.00 -29.80 19.76
C ARG A 98 6.97 -30.93 19.46
N ARG A 99 7.29 -31.68 20.51
CA ARG A 99 7.95 -32.99 20.48
C ARG A 99 7.12 -33.99 19.69
#